data_AF-A0A852T4B9-F1
#
_entry.id   AF-A0A852T4B9-F1
#
_cell.length_a   1.000
_cell.length_b   1.000
_cell.length_c   1.000
_cell.angle_alpha   90.00
_cell.angle_beta   90.00
_cell.angle_gamma   90.00
#
_symmetry.space_group_name_H-M   'P 1'
#
loop_
_entity.id
_entity.type
_entity.pdbx_description
1 polymer ?
#
loop_
_entity_poly.entity_id
_entity_poly.type
_entity_poly.pdbx_seq_one_letter_code
_entity_poly.pdbx_strand_id
1 'polypeptide(L)'
;MPESIFDTEDATLKFKEREWQITRTATYEWSISSEDGDSVGVIRCVTPLGNDGNSVFDLELPGKPESKETEGTDWLSMIEYAANEYLDTNEPNSAGYRE
;
A
#
# COMPACT_ATOMS: atom_id res chain seq x y z
N MET A 1 -5.79 -12.20 9.95
CA MET A 1 -5.01 -11.04 9.44
C MET A 1 -4.68 -10.16 10.62
N PRO A 2 -3.51 -9.52 10.66
CA PRO A 2 -3.13 -8.63 11.76
C PRO A 2 -4.12 -7.47 11.88
N GLU A 3 -4.49 -7.13 13.13
CA GLU A 3 -5.48 -6.08 13.43
C GLU A 3 -4.92 -4.67 13.21
N SER A 4 -3.59 -4.54 13.17
CA SER A 4 -2.88 -3.28 13.02
C SER A 4 -1.59 -3.50 12.22
N ILE A 5 -1.23 -2.53 11.37
CA ILE A 5 0.03 -2.58 10.62
C ILE A 5 1.27 -2.53 11.54
N PHE A 6 1.14 -1.96 12.75
CA PHE A 6 2.25 -1.86 13.71
C PHE A 6 2.74 -3.23 14.23
N ASP A 7 1.82 -4.20 14.29
CA ASP A 7 2.09 -5.59 14.68
C ASP A 7 2.42 -6.49 13.47
N THR A 8 2.43 -5.92 12.27
CA THR A 8 2.73 -6.64 11.02
C THR A 8 4.21 -6.53 10.71
N GLU A 9 4.95 -7.62 10.89
CA GLU A 9 6.31 -7.75 10.34
C GLU A 9 6.26 -8.16 8.87
N ASP A 10 5.44 -9.15 8.56
CA ASP A 10 5.13 -9.57 7.20
C ASP A 10 3.64 -9.91 7.09
N ALA A 11 3.06 -9.63 5.93
CA ALA A 11 1.71 -10.06 5.58
C ALA A 11 1.62 -10.36 4.09
N THR A 12 0.75 -11.30 3.73
CA THR A 12 0.35 -11.52 2.34
C THR A 12 -1.13 -11.26 2.23
N LEU A 13 -1.51 -10.40 1.28
CA LEU A 13 -2.90 -10.07 0.99
C LEU A 13 -3.25 -10.52 -0.42
N LYS A 14 -4.45 -11.09 -0.57
CA LYS A 14 -4.98 -11.45 -1.88
C LYS A 14 -5.98 -10.39 -2.32
N PHE A 15 -5.69 -9.72 -3.43
CA PHE A 15 -6.56 -8.70 -4.01
C PHE A 15 -6.54 -8.80 -5.54
N LYS A 16 -7.73 -8.77 -6.17
CA LYS A 16 -7.92 -8.98 -7.63
C LYS A 16 -7.20 -10.23 -8.16
N GLU A 17 -7.36 -11.35 -7.46
CA GLU A 17 -6.74 -12.64 -7.80
C GLU A 17 -5.20 -12.69 -7.74
N ARG A 18 -4.53 -11.58 -7.43
CA ARG A 18 -3.07 -11.50 -7.23
C ARG A 18 -2.70 -11.47 -5.75
N GLU A 19 -1.46 -11.86 -5.47
CA GLU A 19 -0.88 -11.82 -4.13
C GLU A 19 0.04 -10.60 -3.98
N TRP A 20 -0.15 -9.89 -2.87
CA TRP A 20 0.60 -8.70 -2.51
C TRP A 20 1.32 -8.95 -1.19
N GLN A 21 2.63 -8.78 -1.21
CA GLN A 21 3.50 -9.02 -0.08
C GLN A 21 3.79 -7.71 0.62
N ILE A 22 3.55 -7.66 1.93
CA ILE A 22 3.84 -6.52 2.78
C ILE A 22 4.95 -6.94 3.71
N THR A 23 6.03 -6.18 3.73
CA THR A 23 7.18 -6.48 4.57
C THR A 23 7.61 -5.21 5.28
N ARG A 24 7.77 -5.30 6.60
CA ARG A 24 8.28 -4.21 7.42
C ARG A 24 9.76 -4.02 7.14
N THR A 25 10.11 -2.88 6.57
CA THR A 25 11.49 -2.49 6.26
C THR A 25 12.10 -1.65 7.39
N ALA A 26 11.27 -0.93 8.16
CA ALA A 26 11.69 -0.17 9.33
C ALA A 26 10.61 -0.14 10.42
N THR A 27 10.93 0.43 11.57
CA THR A 27 9.99 0.55 12.71
C THR A 27 8.66 1.19 12.33
N TYR A 28 8.65 2.10 11.36
CA TYR A 28 7.43 2.80 10.91
C TYR A 28 7.30 2.77 9.39
N GLU A 29 7.86 1.76 8.74
CA GLU A 29 7.86 1.63 7.28
C GLU A 29 7.61 0.19 6.83
N TRP A 30 6.74 0.04 5.83
CA TRP A 30 6.39 -1.22 5.21
C TRP A 30 6.44 -1.08 3.69
N SER A 31 7.14 -1.97 3.00
CA SER A 31 7.09 -2.05 1.54
C SER A 31 5.98 -2.99 1.10
N ILE A 32 5.34 -2.64 -0.02
CA ILE A 32 4.36 -3.46 -0.73
C ILE A 32 5.03 -3.95 -2.02
N SER A 33 5.02 -5.25 -2.24
CA SER A 33 5.58 -5.89 -3.43
C SER A 33 4.55 -6.79 -4.11
N SER A 34 4.64 -6.95 -5.43
CA SER A 34 3.87 -7.93 -6.18
C SER A 34 4.37 -9.36 -5.91
N GLU A 35 3.61 -10.37 -6.35
CA GLU A 35 4.06 -11.78 -6.35
C GLU A 35 5.35 -12.01 -7.15
N ASP A 36 5.60 -11.18 -8.16
CA ASP A 36 6.81 -11.19 -9.00
C ASP A 36 8.01 -10.47 -8.34
N GLY A 37 7.77 -9.79 -7.21
CA GLY A 37 8.78 -9.04 -6.46
C GLY A 37 8.96 -7.58 -6.92
N ASP A 38 8.08 -7.06 -7.77
CA ASP A 38 8.09 -5.66 -8.16
C ASP A 38 7.66 -4.76 -7.00
N SER A 39 8.30 -3.60 -6.85
CA SER A 39 7.92 -2.60 -5.86
C SER A 39 6.62 -1.92 -6.28
N VAL A 40 5.58 -2.05 -5.46
CA VAL A 40 4.23 -1.53 -5.70
C VAL A 40 4.00 -0.22 -4.96
N GLY A 41 4.56 -0.10 -3.76
CA GLY A 41 4.45 1.10 -2.94
C GLY A 41 5.11 0.94 -1.58
N VAL A 42 5.17 2.02 -0.82
CA VAL A 42 5.72 2.05 0.54
C VAL A 42 4.75 2.78 1.45
N ILE A 43 4.39 2.16 2.58
CA ILE A 43 3.59 2.78 3.64
C ILE A 43 4.54 3.26 4.73
N ARG A 44 4.48 4.54 5.08
CA ARG A 44 5.22 5.15 6.19
C ARG A 44 4.26 5.71 7.22
N CYS A 45 4.50 5.44 8.50
CA CYS A 45 3.78 6.13 9.56
C CYS A 45 4.48 7.48 9.83
N VAL A 46 3.80 8.58 9.48
CA VAL A 46 4.32 9.94 9.65
C VAL A 46 4.08 10.43 11.07
N THR A 47 2.92 10.11 11.62
CA THR A 47 2.54 10.45 12.99
C THR A 47 2.07 9.18 13.71
N PRO A 48 2.95 8.52 14.49
CA PRO A 48 2.56 7.40 15.32
C PRO A 48 1.75 7.96 16.50
N LEU A 49 0.44 7.63 16.54
CA LEU A 49 -0.51 7.88 17.65
C LEU A 49 -0.09 8.98 18.65
N GLY A 50 -0.45 10.23 18.35
CA GLY A 50 -0.51 11.27 19.36
C GLY A 50 -1.68 11.02 20.33
N ASN A 51 -1.51 11.42 21.59
CA ASN A 51 -2.41 11.22 22.75
C ASN A 51 -3.90 11.65 22.57
N ASP A 52 -4.30 12.15 21.39
CA ASP A 52 -5.61 12.71 21.06
C ASP A 52 -6.11 12.40 19.63
N GLY A 53 -5.48 11.49 18.87
CA GLY A 53 -5.86 11.27 17.45
C GLY A 53 -5.42 9.97 16.79
N ASN A 54 -5.94 9.74 15.58
CA ASN A 54 -5.61 8.60 14.71
C ASN A 54 -4.14 8.69 14.23
N SER A 55 -3.50 7.55 13.98
CA SER A 55 -2.18 7.55 13.32
C SER A 55 -2.33 8.05 11.88
N VAL A 56 -1.35 8.84 11.44
CA VAL A 56 -1.27 9.31 10.05
C VAL A 56 -0.25 8.47 9.31
N PHE A 57 -0.71 7.87 8.21
CA PHE A 57 0.11 7.09 7.31
C PHE A 57 0.23 7.81 5.97
N ASP A 58 1.39 7.63 5.36
CA ASP A 58 1.74 8.13 4.04
C ASP A 58 1.96 6.94 3.13
N LEU A 59 1.36 6.96 1.94
CA LEU A 59 1.59 5.98 0.90
C LEU A 59 2.37 6.62 -0.24
N GLU A 60 3.58 6.13 -0.46
CA GLU A 60 4.45 6.48 -1.58
C GLU A 60 4.28 5.44 -2.69
N LEU A 61 3.99 5.89 -3.92
CA LEU A 61 3.85 5.03 -5.09
C LEU A 61 4.99 5.29 -6.08
N PRO A 62 5.54 4.24 -6.72
CA PRO A 62 6.60 4.39 -7.69
C PRO A 62 6.12 5.24 -8.88
N GLY A 63 6.85 6.30 -9.18
CA GLY A 63 6.53 7.20 -10.30
C GLY A 63 5.48 8.27 -10.00
N LYS A 64 4.93 8.34 -8.78
CA LYS A 64 4.06 9.44 -8.34
C LYS A 64 4.76 10.29 -7.27
N PRO A 65 4.91 11.61 -7.49
CA PRO A 65 5.56 12.49 -6.52
C PRO A 65 4.63 12.88 -5.36
N GLU A 66 3.32 12.67 -5.51
CA GLU A 66 2.34 12.98 -4.49
C GLU A 66 2.11 11.74 -3.63
N SER A 67 2.40 11.90 -2.33
CA SER A 67 2.13 10.88 -1.34
C SER A 67 0.74 11.08 -0.77
N LYS A 68 0.00 9.99 -0.57
CA LYS A 68 -1.38 10.04 -0.09
C LYS A 68 -1.40 9.89 1.43
N GLU A 69 -1.68 10.98 2.13
CA GLU A 69 -1.92 10.96 3.57
C GLU A 69 -3.28 10.31 3.86
N THR A 70 -3.29 9.29 4.72
CA THR A 70 -4.49 8.59 5.17
C THR A 70 -4.50 8.52 6.69
N GLU A 71 -5.60 8.96 7.29
CA GLU A 71 -5.81 8.90 8.74
C GLU A 71 -6.43 7.55 9.13
N GLY A 72 -5.90 6.91 10.17
CA GLY A 72 -6.53 5.75 10.82
C GLY A 72 -5.86 4.41 10.54
N THR A 73 -6.51 3.34 11.02
CA THR A 73 -6.03 1.95 10.95
C THR A 73 -6.32 1.26 9.62
N ASP A 74 -6.75 1.98 8.59
CA ASP A 74 -7.16 1.39 7.30
C ASP A 74 -6.00 1.23 6.31
N TRP A 75 -4.94 0.58 6.79
CA TRP A 75 -3.76 0.26 5.98
C TRP A 75 -4.10 -0.70 4.83
N LEU A 76 -5.16 -1.49 4.96
CA LEU A 76 -5.70 -2.34 3.90
C LEU A 76 -6.16 -1.52 2.70
N SER A 77 -6.96 -0.46 2.89
CA SER A 77 -7.38 0.41 1.79
C SER A 77 -6.20 1.10 1.10
N MET A 78 -5.13 1.41 1.84
CA MET A 78 -3.90 1.97 1.25
C MET A 78 -3.23 0.94 0.32
N ILE A 79 -3.18 -0.32 0.72
CA ILE A 79 -2.63 -1.40 -0.11
C ILE A 79 -3.50 -1.66 -1.33
N GLU A 80 -4.83 -1.71 -1.16
CA GLU A 80 -5.76 -1.85 -2.28
C GLU A 80 -5.60 -0.69 -3.26
N TYR A 81 -5.42 0.54 -2.78
CA TYR A 81 -5.14 1.70 -3.63
C TYR A 81 -3.80 1.53 -4.38
N ALA A 82 -2.71 1.18 -3.69
CA ALA A 82 -1.41 0.95 -4.31
C ALA A 82 -1.44 -0.15 -5.38
N ALA A 83 -2.11 -1.26 -5.07
CA ALA A 83 -2.33 -2.36 -5.99
C ALA A 83 -3.11 -1.92 -7.22
N ASN A 84 -4.18 -1.14 -7.06
CA ASN A 84 -4.96 -0.62 -8.20
C ASN A 84 -4.13 0.28 -9.12
N GLU A 85 -3.34 1.18 -8.56
CA GLU A 85 -2.48 2.11 -9.31
C GLU A 85 -1.37 1.36 -10.07
N TYR A 86 -0.77 0.36 -9.43
CA TYR A 86 0.22 -0.51 -10.06
C TYR A 86 -0.40 -1.31 -11.22
N LEU A 87 -1.59 -1.87 -11.03
CA LEU A 87 -2.31 -2.60 -12.07
C LEU A 87 -2.72 -1.69 -13.23
N ASP A 88 -3.22 -0.48 -12.98
CA ASP A 88 -3.54 0.48 -14.04
C ASP A 88 -2.32 0.85 -14.89
N THR A 89 -1.15 0.92 -14.26
CA THR A 89 0.12 1.24 -14.93
C THR A 89 0.73 0.05 -15.68
N ASN A 90 0.62 -1.17 -15.13
CA ASN A 90 1.29 -2.37 -15.66
C ASN A 90 0.40 -3.29 -16.49
N GLU A 91 -0.92 -3.26 -16.30
CA GLU A 91 -1.82 -3.95 -17.20
C GLU A 91 -1.92 -3.11 -18.48
N PRO A 92 -1.57 -3.65 -19.66
CA PRO A 92 -1.80 -2.96 -20.91
C PRO A 92 -3.30 -2.74 -20.97
N ASN A 93 -3.68 -1.48 -20.85
CA ASN A 93 -5.04 -0.99 -20.83
C ASN A 93 -5.86 -1.81 -21.84
N SER A 94 -6.68 -2.74 -21.35
CA SER A 94 -7.68 -3.41 -22.18
C SER A 94 -8.83 -2.43 -22.49
N ALA A 95 -8.59 -1.12 -22.47
CA ALA A 95 -9.29 -0.17 -23.31
C ALA A 95 -8.82 -0.31 -24.77
N GLY A 96 -9.21 -1.44 -25.36
CA GLY A 96 -9.48 -1.45 -26.80
C GLY A 96 -10.67 -0.53 -27.08
N TYR A 97 -10.45 0.42 -27.99
CA TYR A 97 -11.42 0.96 -28.97
C TYR A 97 -12.81 1.44 -28.50
N ARG A 98 -13.04 2.75 -28.70
CA ARG A 98 -14.00 3.31 -29.68
C ARG A 98 -13.72 4.81 -29.81
N GLU A 99 -13.09 5.20 -30.92
CA GLU A 99 -13.73 5.86 -32.07
C GLU A 99 -14.26 7.26 -31.75
#